data_AF-A0A1B3NQD1-F1
#
_entry.id   AF-A0A1B3NQD1-F1
#
_cell.length_a   1.000
_cell.length_b   1.000
_cell.length_c   1.000
_cell.angle_alpha   90.00
_cell.angle_beta   90.00
_cell.angle_gamma   90.00
#
_symmetry.space_group_name_H-M   'P 1'
#
loop_
_entity.id
_entity.type
_entity.pdbx_description
1 polymer ?
#
loop_
_entity_poly.entity_id
_entity_poly.type
_entity_poly.pdbx_seq_one_letter_code
_entity_poly.pdbx_strand_id
1 'polypeptide(L)' 'MTRHLPDAIQRDVETMVRAKAGESRVLDVDATAREILGRHGGLGLEIGTVAASVARLASQYGCAVQLGGRHHGSGRIAAR' A
#
# COMPACT_ATOMS: atom_id res chain seq x y z
N MET A 1 -18.44 7.63 -7.51
CA MET A 1 -18.06 8.42 -6.31
C MET A 1 -16.60 8.09 -5.99
N THR A 2 -15.66 8.96 -6.35
CA THR A 2 -14.27 8.84 -5.89
C THR A 2 -14.28 9.06 -4.38
N ARG A 3 -14.13 7.99 -3.58
CA ARG A 3 -13.88 8.13 -2.15
C ARG A 3 -12.53 8.82 -2.00
N HIS A 4 -12.56 10.12 -1.83
CA HIS A 4 -11.38 10.92 -1.56
C HIS A 4 -10.90 10.61 -0.14
N LEU A 5 -9.61 10.33 0.00
CA LEU A 5 -8.97 10.28 1.30
C LEU A 5 -8.95 11.70 1.89
N PRO A 6 -9.07 11.84 3.21
CA PRO A 6 -8.79 13.11 3.88
C PRO A 6 -7.41 13.64 3.49
N ASP A 7 -7.26 14.95 3.30
CA ASP A 7 -5.99 15.57 2.85
C ASP A 7 -4.78 15.19 3.72
N ALA A 8 -5.00 15.03 5.03
CA ALA A 8 -3.98 14.57 5.97
C ALA A 8 -3.45 13.17 5.62
N ILE A 9 -4.35 12.25 5.28
CA ILE A 9 -4.01 10.89 4.85
C ILE A 9 -3.33 10.92 3.50
N GLN A 10 -3.86 11.72 2.56
CA GLN A 10 -3.31 11.82 1.22
C GLN A 10 -1.85 12.31 1.26
N ARG A 11 -1.56 13.33 2.06
CA ARG A 11 -0.18 13.80 2.27
C ARG A 11 0.74 12.74 2.88
N ASP A 12 0.24 11.94 3.82
CA ASP A 12 1.01 10.85 4.43
C ASP A 12 1.31 9.75 3.40
N VAL A 13 0.31 9.37 2.59
CA VAL A 13 0.46 8.44 1.45
C VAL A 13 1.52 8.97 0.47
N GLU A 14 1.42 10.23 0.03
CA GLU A 14 2.35 10.83 -0.92
C GLU A 14 3.79 10.85 -0.37
N THR A 15 3.96 11.22 0.90
CA THR A 15 5.26 11.27 1.56
C THR A 15 5.89 9.89 1.68
N MET A 16 5.12 8.89 2.12
CA MET A 16 5.58 7.50 2.20
C MET A 16 5.95 6.93 0.84
N VAL A 17 5.07 7.08 -0.16
CA VAL A 17 5.30 6.52 -1.49
C VAL A 17 6.56 7.12 -2.10
N ARG A 18 6.76 8.44 -1.96
CA ARG A 18 7.98 9.10 -2.43
C ARG A 18 9.23 8.60 -1.70
N ALA A 19 9.18 8.45 -0.38
CA ALA A 19 10.31 7.94 0.40
C ALA A 19 10.68 6.51 -0.05
N LYS A 20 9.68 5.61 -0.09
CA LYS A 20 9.84 4.22 -0.53
C LYS A 20 10.30 4.12 -1.98
N ALA A 21 9.81 4.99 -2.88
CA ALA A 21 10.24 5.07 -4.27
C ALA A 21 11.72 5.47 -4.42
N GLY A 22 12.22 6.32 -3.51
CA GLY A 22 13.63 6.69 -3.44
C GLY A 22 14.52 5.56 -2.92
N GLU A 23 14.01 4.70 -2.05
CA GLU A 23 14.74 3.58 -1.45
C GLU A 23 14.64 2.27 -2.25
N SER A 24 13.51 2.02 -2.91
CA SER A 24 13.19 0.76 -3.60
C SER A 24 12.34 0.99 -4.85
N ARG A 25 12.64 0.24 -5.92
CA ARG A 25 11.81 0.24 -7.15
C ARG A 25 10.50 -0.51 -7.01
N VAL A 26 10.34 -1.32 -5.96
CA VAL A 26 9.14 -2.10 -5.68
C VAL A 26 8.48 -1.58 -4.41
N LEU A 27 7.19 -1.24 -4.50
CA LEU A 27 6.39 -0.75 -3.38
C LEU A 27 5.27 -1.73 -3.05
N ASP A 28 5.26 -2.24 -1.82
CA ASP A 28 4.16 -3.08 -1.32
C ASP A 28 2.97 -2.21 -0.92
N VAL A 29 1.89 -2.34 -1.67
CA VAL A 29 0.69 -1.52 -1.52
C VAL A 29 -0.07 -1.88 -0.25
N ASP A 30 -0.14 -3.17 0.10
CA ASP A 30 -0.91 -3.64 1.25
C ASP A 30 -0.20 -3.27 2.57
N ALA A 31 1.12 -3.49 2.63
CA ALA A 31 1.94 -3.10 3.77
C ALA A 31 1.90 -1.58 3.99
N THR A 32 2.05 -0.80 2.91
CA THR A 32 1.98 0.67 2.96
C THR A 32 0.61 1.13 3.44
N ALA A 33 -0.48 0.57 2.90
CA ALA A 33 -1.83 0.94 3.31
C ALA A 33 -2.10 0.61 4.79
N ARG A 34 -1.64 -0.55 5.30
CA ARG A 34 -1.75 -0.92 6.71
C ARG A 34 -0.98 0.01 7.63
N GLU A 35 0.24 0.41 7.23
CA GLU A 35 1.05 1.34 8.04
C GLU A 35 0.35 2.68 8.21
N ILE A 36 -0.21 3.22 7.11
CA ILE A 36 -0.98 4.46 7.10
C ILE A 36 -2.25 4.31 7.94
N LEU A 37 -3.01 3.22 7.75
CA LEU A 37 -4.18 2.96 8.58
C LEU A 37 -3.85 2.81 10.06
N GLY A 38 -2.71 2.21 10.40
CA GLY A 38 -2.23 2.10 11.78
C GLY A 38 -1.93 3.47 12.39
N ARG A 39 -1.32 4.39 11.63
CA ARG A 39 -1.11 5.79 12.05
C ARG A 39 -2.40 6.56 12.24
N HIS A 40 -3.43 6.24 11.44
CA HIS A 40 -4.68 7.00 11.36
C HIS A 40 -5.91 6.20 11.84
N GLY A 41 -5.71 5.20 12.70
CA GLY A 41 -6.65 4.12 13.04
C GLY A 41 -7.98 4.48 13.71
N GLY A 42 -8.45 5.73 13.61
CA GLY A 42 -9.74 6.20 14.14
C GLY A 42 -10.73 6.71 13.09
N LEU A 43 -10.37 6.73 11.80
CA LEU A 43 -11.17 7.38 10.74
C LEU A 43 -12.15 6.45 9.99
N GLY A 44 -12.20 5.15 10.33
CA GLY A 44 -13.07 4.19 9.64
C GLY A 44 -12.76 4.04 8.14
N LEU A 45 -11.50 4.26 7.75
CA LEU A 45 -11.06 4.19 6.36
C LEU A 45 -10.87 2.75 5.92
N GLU A 46 -11.49 2.40 4.79
CA GLU A 46 -11.32 1.11 4.16
C GLU A 46 -9.92 0.97 3.58
N ILE A 47 -9.22 -0.13 3.89
CA ILE A 47 -7.89 -0.45 3.37
C ILE A 47 -7.84 -0.39 1.84
N GLY A 48 -8.90 -0.82 1.16
CA GLY A 48 -8.99 -0.75 -0.29
C GLY A 48 -8.92 0.68 -0.85
N THR A 49 -9.43 1.67 -0.12
CA THR A 49 -9.39 3.08 -0.54
C THR A 49 -7.97 3.65 -0.43
N VAL A 50 -7.26 3.30 0.66
CA VAL A 50 -5.87 3.68 0.87
C VAL A 50 -4.96 2.97 -0.14
N ALA A 51 -5.14 1.66 -0.32
CA ALA A 51 -4.41 0.85 -1.28
C ALA A 51 -4.55 1.35 -2.73
N ALA A 52 -5.77 1.70 -3.16
CA ALA A 52 -5.99 2.27 -4.50
C ALA A 52 -5.22 3.58 -4.70
N SER A 53 -5.17 4.43 -3.67
CA SER A 53 -4.45 5.71 -3.71
C SER A 53 -2.93 5.49 -3.75
N VAL A 54 -2.42 4.58 -2.92
CA VAL A 54 -1.01 4.17 -2.92
C VAL A 54 -0.59 3.62 -4.27
N ALA A 55 -1.36 2.69 -4.85
CA ALA A 55 -1.05 2.09 -6.15
C ALA A 55 -1.04 3.12 -7.29
N ARG A 56 -1.99 4.06 -7.27
CA ARG A 56 -2.07 5.15 -8.24
C ARG A 56 -0.86 6.09 -8.13
N LEU A 57 -0.41 6.40 -6.92
CA LEU A 57 0.77 7.23 -6.69
C LEU A 57 2.06 6.51 -7.09
N ALA A 58 2.23 5.26 -6.68
CA ALA A 58 3.37 4.45 -7.07
C ALA A 58 3.50 4.34 -8.61
N SER A 59 2.37 4.17 -9.31
CA SER A 59 2.36 4.18 -10.78
C SER A 59 2.80 5.52 -11.38
N GLN A 60 2.46 6.65 -10.75
CA GLN A 60 2.91 7.98 -11.18
C GLN A 60 4.41 8.19 -10.95
N TYR A 61 4.98 7.59 -9.91
CA TYR A 61 6.41 7.63 -9.63
C TYR A 61 7.22 6.59 -10.42
N GLY A 62 6.57 5.73 -11.20
CA GLY A 62 7.23 4.67 -11.96
C GLY A 62 7.70 3.49 -11.09
N CYS A 63 7.15 3.34 -9.89
CA CYS A 63 7.43 2.20 -9.02
C CYS A 63 6.61 0.98 -9.45
N ALA A 64 7.24 -0.19 -9.41
CA ALA A 64 6.52 -1.46 -9.53
C ALA A 64 5.69 -1.67 -8.26
N VAL A 65 4.38 -1.87 -8.42
CA VAL A 65 3.48 -2.11 -7.30
C VAL A 65 3.37 -3.60 -7.01
N GLN A 66 3.69 -3.98 -5.77
CA GLN A 66 3.38 -5.31 -5.25
C GLN A 66 2.03 -5.23 -4.53
N LEU A 67 1.00 -5.74 -5.19
CA LEU A 67 -0.31 -5.92 -4.60
C LEU A 67 -0.25 -7.18 -3.75
N GLY A 68 0.16 -7.03 -2.47
CA GLY A 68 0.16 -8.03 -1.41
C GLY A 68 -0.15 -9.44 -1.91
N GLY A 69 0.85 -10.05 -2.56
CA GLY A 69 0.75 -11.44 -2.94
C GLY A 69 0.52 -12.17 -1.64
N ARG A 70 -0.65 -12.81 -1.51
CA ARG A 70 -0.86 -13.79 -0.45
C ARG A 70 0.44 -14.56 -0.32
N HIS A 71 0.97 -14.62 0.90
CA HIS A 71 1.85 -15.69 1.30
C HIS A 71 1.06 -16.99 1.08
N HIS A 72 0.89 -17.41 -0.17
CA HIS A 72 0.62 -18.78 -0.52
C HIS A 72 1.94 -19.43 -0.14
N GLY A 73 1.98 -20.00 1.07
CA GLY A 73 3.09 -20.81 1.52
C GLY A 73 3.36 -21.85 0.43
N SER A 74 4.34 -21.55 -0.41
CA SER A 74 4.92 -22.50 -1.33
C SER A 74 5.97 -23.25 -0.51
N GLY A 75 5.70 -24.52 -0.27
CA GLY A 75 6.50 -25.41 0.56
C GLY A 75 5.74 -25.79 1.83
N ARG A 76 5.12 -26.96 1.94
CA ARG A 76 5.72 -28.27 1.65
C ARG A 76 4.64 -29.24 1.16
N ILE A 77 4.78 -29.71 -0.08
CA ILE A 77 4.36 -31.08 -0.44
C ILE A 77 5.37 -32.03 0.22
N ALA A 78 5.07 -32.47 1.44
CA ALA A 78 5.74 -33.63 2.00
C ALA A 78 5.08 -34.87 1.39
N ALA A 79 5.69 -35.39 0.33
CA ALA A 79 5.46 -36.78 -0.06
C ALA A 79 6.13 -37.68 0.98
N ARG A 80 5.34 -38.49 1.68
CA ARG A 80 5.70 -39.81 2.22
C ARG A 80 4.45 -40.52 2.71
#